data_AF-A0A1I8GUP2-F1
#
_entry.id   AF-A0A1I8GUP2-F1
#
_cell.length_a   1.000
_cell.length_b   1.000
_cell.length_c   1.000
_cell.angle_alpha   90.00
_cell.angle_beta   90.00
_cell.angle_gamma   90.00
#
_symmetry.space_group_name_H-M   'P 1'
#
loop_
_entity.id
_entity.type
_entity.pdbx_description
1 polymer ?
#
loop_
_entity_poly.entity_id
_entity_poly.type
_entity_poly.pdbx_seq_one_letter_code
_entity_poly.pdbx_strand_id
1 'polypeptide(L)'
;MPKVFRRQKSVLVSSSSTSTNGTGTAERPGKRSSSTSSSTVVFGVPLSTVQIRCGQPLPAGIVHLMRQLRKCGVAAHGIFRRAGGRARVAALKSRLDANPDEADFANCQPYDLADVVKLYLRELPECLITQRLSPTLMDIFTYVKSEDARLLAMQASMLLLPDENREVLQALLYFLNDFADCAETSQMGASNLAVCLAPSLFYFPHEAATGVGIGGRD
;
A
#
# COMPACT_ATOMS: atom_id res chain seq x y z
N MET A 1 -0.77 35.72 -20.10
CA MET A 1 -1.33 36.82 -19.28
C MET A 1 -1.20 36.47 -17.80
N PRO A 2 -0.13 36.87 -17.09
CA PRO A 2 0.04 36.59 -15.67
C PRO A 2 -0.38 37.78 -14.80
N LYS A 3 -1.31 37.58 -13.86
CA LYS A 3 -1.65 38.56 -12.82
C LYS A 3 -0.81 38.32 -11.57
N VAL A 4 0.15 39.23 -11.40
CA VAL A 4 0.96 39.49 -10.21
C VAL A 4 0.05 39.88 -9.04
N PHE A 5 0.18 39.21 -7.89
CA PHE A 5 -0.43 39.65 -6.63
C PHE A 5 0.63 40.09 -5.63
N ARG A 6 0.32 41.19 -4.95
CA ARG A 6 1.24 42.20 -4.42
C ARG A 6 1.49 41.96 -2.93
N ARG A 7 2.76 42.05 -2.53
CA ARG A 7 3.26 42.10 -1.14
C ARG A 7 2.57 43.21 -0.32
N GLN A 8 2.23 42.90 0.94
CA GLN A 8 2.15 43.87 2.02
C GLN A 8 3.26 43.60 3.04
N LYS A 9 3.96 44.67 3.44
CA LYS A 9 4.92 44.75 4.55
C LYS A 9 4.19 45.40 5.73
N SER A 10 4.40 44.91 6.94
CA SER A 10 4.22 45.70 8.16
C SER A 10 5.42 45.48 9.09
N VAL A 11 5.75 46.54 9.82
CA VAL A 11 7.03 46.86 10.45
C VAL A 11 7.00 46.55 11.95
N LEU A 12 8.19 46.30 12.48
CA LEU A 12 8.63 46.20 13.88
C LEU A 12 7.79 46.91 14.96
N VAL A 13 7.72 46.27 16.13
CA VAL A 13 8.00 46.96 17.40
C VAL A 13 8.78 46.04 18.34
N SER A 14 9.87 46.59 18.89
CA SER A 14 10.69 46.00 19.94
C SER A 14 10.42 46.77 21.23
N SER A 15 10.33 46.08 22.36
CA SER A 15 10.56 46.69 23.68
C SER A 15 11.00 45.61 24.66
N SER A 16 12.16 45.88 25.27
CA SER A 16 12.89 45.08 26.25
C SER A 16 12.68 45.61 27.68
N SER A 17 13.30 44.90 28.64
CA SER A 17 13.57 45.20 30.07
C SER A 17 12.55 44.67 31.10
N THR A 18 12.87 44.17 32.32
CA THR A 18 14.10 43.68 33.01
C THR A 18 13.66 43.01 34.35
N SER A 19 14.38 41.96 34.78
CA SER A 19 14.62 41.39 36.15
C SER A 19 13.49 41.11 37.18
N THR A 20 13.49 39.91 37.80
CA THR A 20 14.13 39.57 39.11
C THR A 20 13.63 38.23 39.69
N ASN A 21 14.49 37.59 40.49
CA ASN A 21 14.29 36.47 41.44
C ASN A 21 14.03 35.08 40.85
N GLY A 22 14.65 33.98 41.31
CA GLY A 22 15.37 33.71 42.55
C GLY A 22 14.77 32.47 43.22
N THR A 23 15.61 31.47 43.50
CA THR A 23 15.40 30.26 44.32
C THR A 23 14.69 29.06 43.67
N GLY A 24 15.43 27.95 43.65
CA GLY A 24 15.01 26.67 43.12
C GLY A 24 14.32 25.81 44.17
N THR A 25 13.37 25.02 43.68
CA THR A 25 12.88 23.80 44.32
C THR A 25 12.73 22.76 43.23
N ALA A 26 13.37 21.61 43.45
CA ALA A 26 13.37 20.48 42.56
C ALA A 26 11.97 19.85 42.47
N GLU A 27 11.40 19.80 41.26
CA GLU A 27 10.26 18.92 40.96
C GLU A 27 10.55 18.06 39.71
N ARG A 28 10.31 16.76 39.91
CA ARG A 28 10.46 15.60 39.01
C ARG A 28 10.10 15.88 37.53
N PRO A 29 10.91 15.42 36.56
CA PRO A 29 10.41 15.18 35.22
C PRO A 29 9.67 13.83 35.22
N GLY A 30 8.34 13.89 35.35
CA GLY A 30 7.47 12.81 34.89
C GLY A 30 7.71 12.63 33.39
N LYS A 31 8.22 11.46 32.98
CA LYS A 31 8.34 11.04 31.59
C LYS A 31 6.95 11.15 30.94
N ARG A 32 6.69 12.26 30.25
CA ARG A 32 5.64 12.32 29.24
C ARG A 32 6.06 11.33 28.17
N SER A 33 5.36 10.21 28.12
CA SER A 33 5.32 9.36 26.95
C SER A 33 4.83 10.23 25.79
N SER A 34 5.77 10.78 25.02
CA SER A 34 5.47 11.28 23.69
C SER A 34 5.10 10.05 22.86
N SER A 35 3.82 9.68 22.89
CA SER A 35 3.22 8.90 21.82
C SER A 35 3.26 9.79 20.59
N THR A 36 4.41 9.82 19.91
CA THR A 36 4.51 10.33 18.55
C THR A 36 3.65 9.40 17.73
N SER A 37 2.37 9.74 17.57
CA SER A 37 1.52 9.12 16.58
C SER A 37 2.16 9.42 15.23
N SER A 38 2.99 8.49 14.74
CA SER A 38 3.51 8.55 13.39
C SER A 38 2.30 8.55 12.47
N SER A 39 1.92 9.72 11.97
CA SER A 39 0.88 9.86 10.96
C SER A 39 1.39 9.18 9.71
N THR A 40 1.05 7.91 9.51
CA THR A 40 1.43 7.22 8.27
C THR A 40 0.72 7.93 7.11
N VAL A 41 1.49 8.26 6.08
CA VAL A 41 0.98 9.02 4.93
C VAL A 41 0.81 8.15 3.69
N VAL A 42 1.49 7.00 3.63
CA VAL A 42 1.46 6.07 2.49
C VAL A 42 0.88 4.73 2.90
N PHE A 43 1.48 4.04 3.87
CA PHE A 43 1.04 2.70 4.26
C PHE A 43 -0.10 2.76 5.29
N GLY A 44 -1.06 1.84 5.20
CA GLY A 44 -2.22 1.85 6.11
C GLY A 44 -3.30 2.87 5.77
N VAL A 45 -3.15 3.64 4.69
CA VAL A 45 -4.05 4.74 4.32
C VAL A 45 -5.07 4.27 3.27
N PRO A 46 -6.38 4.59 3.40
CA PRO A 46 -7.36 4.27 2.37
C PRO A 46 -7.02 4.93 1.03
N LEU A 47 -7.23 4.22 -0.08
CA LEU A 47 -6.94 4.73 -1.43
C LEU A 47 -7.69 6.04 -1.74
N SER A 48 -8.93 6.18 -1.27
CA SER A 48 -9.71 7.42 -1.38
C SER A 48 -9.04 8.61 -0.68
N THR A 49 -8.41 8.38 0.47
CA THR A 49 -7.66 9.43 1.19
C THR A 49 -6.39 9.82 0.43
N VAL A 50 -5.69 8.84 -0.15
CA VAL A 50 -4.53 9.11 -1.01
C VAL A 50 -4.95 9.92 -2.25
N GLN A 51 -6.05 9.54 -2.90
CA GLN A 51 -6.59 10.25 -4.05
C GLN A 51 -6.90 11.72 -3.75
N ILE A 52 -7.51 12.01 -2.60
CA ILE A 52 -7.79 13.39 -2.18
C ILE A 52 -6.49 14.19 -1.98
N ARG A 53 -5.44 13.57 -1.43
CA ARG A 53 -4.16 14.24 -1.12
C ARG A 53 -3.30 14.47 -2.36
N CYS A 54 -3.21 13.46 -3.23
CA CYS A 54 -2.24 13.40 -4.31
C CYS A 54 -2.87 13.54 -5.71
N GLY A 55 -4.20 13.55 -5.80
CA GLY A 55 -4.94 13.56 -7.06
C GLY A 55 -4.97 12.21 -7.79
N GLN A 56 -4.37 11.16 -7.23
CA GLN A 56 -4.28 9.81 -7.77
C GLN A 56 -4.39 8.79 -6.62
N PRO A 57 -5.01 7.61 -6.83
CA PRO A 57 -5.21 6.63 -5.76
C PRO A 57 -3.92 5.89 -5.38
N LEU A 58 -2.89 5.92 -6.23
CA LEU A 58 -1.58 5.35 -5.98
C LEU A 58 -0.55 6.46 -5.70
N PRO A 59 0.16 6.46 -4.57
CA PRO A 59 1.19 7.45 -4.26
C PRO A 59 2.33 7.44 -5.29
N ALA A 60 2.89 8.61 -5.60
CA ALA A 60 3.94 8.75 -6.60
C ALA A 60 5.15 7.83 -6.32
N GLY A 61 5.56 7.71 -5.06
CA GLY A 61 6.67 6.85 -4.66
C GLY A 61 6.40 5.36 -4.90
N ILE A 62 5.16 4.89 -4.74
CA ILE A 62 4.77 3.53 -5.10
C ILE A 62 4.83 3.34 -6.63
N VAL A 63 4.38 4.33 -7.39
CA VAL A 63 4.48 4.31 -8.86
C VAL A 63 5.96 4.27 -9.31
N HIS A 64 6.82 5.09 -8.72
CA HIS A 64 8.27 5.11 -9.01
C HIS A 64 8.93 3.78 -8.66
N LEU A 65 8.56 3.20 -7.52
CA LEU A 65 9.03 1.88 -7.10
C LEU A 65 8.63 0.79 -8.09
N MET A 66 7.35 0.76 -8.50
CA MET A 66 6.86 -0.19 -9.51
C MET A 66 7.59 -0.02 -10.85
N ARG A 67 7.83 1.23 -11.29
CA ARG A 67 8.62 1.50 -12.51
C ARG A 67 10.04 0.97 -12.40
N GLN A 68 10.71 1.17 -11.26
CA GLN A 68 12.05 0.64 -11.06
C GLN A 68 12.05 -0.89 -11.06
N LEU A 69 11.05 -1.50 -10.41
CA LEU A 69 10.90 -2.94 -10.38
C LEU A 69 10.63 -3.54 -11.77
N ARG A 70 9.89 -2.85 -12.66
CA ARG A 70 9.79 -3.28 -14.08
C ARG A 70 11.16 -3.31 -14.76
N LYS A 71 12.04 -2.32 -14.49
CA LYS A 71 13.37 -2.23 -15.12
C LYS A 71 14.32 -3.33 -14.65
N CYS A 72 14.37 -3.62 -13.35
CA CYS A 72 15.35 -4.55 -12.78
C CYS A 72 14.80 -5.95 -12.44
N GLY A 73 13.48 -6.11 -12.36
CA GLY A 73 12.84 -7.30 -11.81
C GLY A 73 12.27 -8.29 -12.82
N VAL A 74 12.02 -7.89 -14.07
CA VAL A 74 11.35 -8.76 -15.07
C VAL A 74 12.15 -10.03 -15.39
N ALA A 75 13.47 -9.96 -15.36
CA ALA A 75 14.37 -11.11 -15.53
C ALA A 75 14.78 -11.78 -14.21
N ALA A 76 14.32 -11.27 -13.06
CA ALA A 76 14.73 -11.80 -11.77
C ALA A 76 14.02 -13.13 -11.46
N HIS A 77 14.80 -14.20 -11.34
CA HIS A 77 14.26 -15.53 -11.08
C HIS A 77 13.47 -15.57 -9.76
N GLY A 78 12.22 -16.03 -9.82
CA GLY A 78 11.31 -16.16 -8.69
C GLY A 78 10.87 -14.82 -8.08
N ILE A 79 10.82 -13.74 -8.86
CA ILE A 79 10.31 -12.44 -8.40
C ILE A 79 8.87 -12.56 -7.83
N PHE A 80 8.53 -11.79 -6.81
CA PHE A 80 7.32 -11.93 -5.96
C PHE A 80 7.22 -13.21 -5.10
N ARG A 81 7.84 -14.33 -5.51
CA ARG A 81 7.89 -15.57 -4.72
C ARG A 81 9.00 -15.54 -3.67
N ARG A 82 10.20 -15.12 -4.06
CA ARG A 82 11.36 -15.03 -3.17
C ARG A 82 11.28 -13.76 -2.33
N ALA A 83 11.55 -13.92 -1.03
CA ALA A 83 11.57 -12.79 -0.10
C ALA A 83 12.85 -11.97 -0.26
N GLY A 84 12.70 -10.66 -0.13
CA GLY A 84 13.79 -9.72 0.04
C GLY A 84 14.36 -9.75 1.46
N GLY A 85 15.34 -8.89 1.70
CA GLY A 85 15.93 -8.72 3.03
C GLY A 85 14.98 -7.94 3.94
N ARG A 86 14.45 -8.57 5.00
CA ARG A 86 13.48 -7.96 5.94
C ARG A 86 13.87 -6.54 6.40
N ALA A 87 15.14 -6.34 6.78
CA ALA A 87 15.64 -5.05 7.21
C ALA A 87 15.61 -3.99 6.09
N ARG A 88 15.92 -4.39 4.84
CA ARG A 88 15.89 -3.48 3.67
C ARG A 88 14.46 -3.15 3.27
N VAL A 89 13.56 -4.13 3.30
CA VAL A 89 12.12 -3.92 3.07
C VAL A 89 11.54 -2.94 4.10
N ALA A 90 11.85 -3.12 5.39
CA ALA A 90 11.40 -2.21 6.44
C ALA A 90 11.98 -0.78 6.28
N ALA A 91 13.26 -0.67 5.88
CA ALA A 91 13.88 0.63 5.61
C ALA A 91 13.24 1.33 4.39
N LEU A 92 12.93 0.58 3.32
CA LEU A 92 12.25 1.13 2.15
C LEU A 92 10.83 1.59 2.46
N LYS A 93 10.08 0.81 3.26
CA LYS A 93 8.77 1.22 3.76
C LYS A 93 8.87 2.56 4.51
N SER A 94 9.79 2.65 5.48
CA SER A 94 9.98 3.86 6.28
C SER A 94 10.35 5.08 5.42
N ARG A 95 11.18 4.90 4.39
CA ARG A 95 11.51 5.98 3.42
C ARG A 95 10.28 6.47 2.67
N LEU A 96 9.45 5.55 2.17
CA LEU A 96 8.21 5.88 1.46
C LEU A 96 7.17 6.54 2.38
N ASP A 97 7.06 6.08 3.64
CA ASP A 97 6.19 6.71 4.64
C ASP A 97 6.71 8.09 5.06
N ALA A 98 8.01 8.35 5.01
CA ALA A 98 8.57 9.67 5.29
C ALA A 98 8.47 10.63 4.09
N ASN A 99 8.58 10.09 2.87
CA ASN A 99 8.54 10.84 1.63
C ASN A 99 7.65 10.12 0.58
N PRO A 100 6.36 10.52 0.44
CA PRO A 100 5.43 9.90 -0.51
C PRO A 100 5.83 10.10 -1.98
N ASP A 101 6.74 11.03 -2.26
CA ASP A 101 7.26 11.35 -3.60
C ASP A 101 8.67 10.78 -3.85
N GLU A 102 9.14 9.86 -2.99
CA GLU A 102 10.43 9.17 -3.16
C GLU A 102 10.54 8.54 -4.55
N ALA A 103 11.65 8.80 -5.24
CA ALA A 103 11.85 8.36 -6.61
C ALA A 103 13.17 7.58 -6.81
N ASP A 104 14.08 7.61 -5.84
CA ASP A 104 15.37 6.93 -5.97
C ASP A 104 15.33 5.50 -5.40
N PHE A 105 15.19 4.57 -6.34
CA PHE A 105 15.25 3.13 -6.10
C PHE A 105 16.37 2.44 -6.89
N ALA A 106 17.32 3.22 -7.44
CA ALA A 106 18.31 2.71 -8.41
C ALA A 106 19.15 1.54 -7.84
N ASN A 107 19.52 1.64 -6.56
CA ASN A 107 20.39 0.68 -5.87
C ASN A 107 19.62 -0.42 -5.10
N CYS A 108 18.29 -0.47 -5.24
CA CYS A 108 17.45 -1.42 -4.50
C CYS A 108 17.39 -2.78 -5.19
N GLN A 109 17.39 -3.86 -4.40
CA GLN A 109 17.26 -5.20 -4.96
C GLN A 109 15.81 -5.47 -5.41
N PRO A 110 15.61 -6.16 -6.54
CA PRO A 110 14.26 -6.40 -7.08
C PRO A 110 13.36 -7.15 -6.10
N TYR A 111 13.91 -8.09 -5.32
CA TYR A 111 13.16 -8.82 -4.29
C TYR A 111 12.66 -7.93 -3.16
N ASP A 112 13.45 -6.92 -2.77
CA ASP A 112 13.04 -5.98 -1.73
C ASP A 112 11.90 -5.09 -2.25
N LEU A 113 12.01 -4.58 -3.48
CA LEU A 113 10.97 -3.78 -4.12
C LEU A 113 9.66 -4.58 -4.26
N ALA A 114 9.75 -5.84 -4.70
CA ALA A 114 8.59 -6.71 -4.85
C ALA A 114 7.87 -6.96 -3.51
N ASP A 115 8.63 -7.15 -2.43
CA ASP A 115 8.08 -7.30 -1.09
C ASP A 115 7.41 -6.00 -0.60
N VAL A 116 7.95 -4.83 -0.93
CA VAL A 116 7.32 -3.54 -0.61
C VAL A 116 6.00 -3.35 -1.36
N VAL A 117 5.90 -3.74 -2.64
CA VAL A 117 4.63 -3.70 -3.39
C VAL A 117 3.59 -4.60 -2.71
N LYS A 118 3.95 -5.84 -2.38
CA LYS A 118 3.05 -6.77 -1.66
C LYS A 118 2.64 -6.20 -0.30
N LEU A 119 3.58 -5.61 0.42
CA LEU A 119 3.35 -5.01 1.73
C LEU A 119 2.38 -3.83 1.65
N TYR A 120 2.54 -2.95 0.66
CA TYR A 120 1.65 -1.81 0.43
C TYR A 120 0.20 -2.27 0.24
N LEU A 121 0.00 -3.25 -0.66
CA LEU A 121 -1.33 -3.82 -0.94
C LEU A 121 -1.95 -4.48 0.29
N ARG A 122 -1.15 -5.23 1.06
CA ARG A 122 -1.60 -5.94 2.25
C ARG A 122 -1.94 -5.02 3.42
N GLU A 123 -1.25 -3.89 3.55
CA GLU A 123 -1.50 -2.93 4.62
C GLU A 123 -2.63 -1.94 4.29
N LEU A 124 -3.27 -2.04 3.11
CA LEU A 124 -4.48 -1.26 2.86
C LEU A 124 -5.55 -1.59 3.92
N PRO A 125 -6.30 -0.59 4.41
CA PRO A 125 -7.32 -0.80 5.44
C PRO A 125 -8.46 -1.70 4.96
N GLU A 126 -8.70 -1.72 3.65
CA GLU A 126 -9.52 -2.71 2.97
C GLU A 126 -8.70 -3.32 1.83
N CYS A 127 -8.79 -4.63 1.61
CA CYS A 127 -8.12 -5.30 0.51
C CYS A 127 -8.54 -4.72 -0.84
N LEU A 128 -7.65 -4.75 -1.84
CA LEU A 128 -7.91 -4.11 -3.13
C LEU A 128 -9.17 -4.63 -3.83
N ILE A 129 -9.45 -5.94 -3.75
CA ILE A 129 -10.63 -6.57 -4.34
C ILE A 129 -11.89 -6.39 -3.47
N THR A 130 -11.82 -5.65 -2.35
CA THR A 130 -12.90 -5.46 -1.36
C THR A 130 -13.36 -6.76 -0.69
N GLN A 131 -13.88 -6.63 0.53
CA GLN A 131 -14.39 -7.81 1.26
C GLN A 131 -15.67 -8.36 0.62
N ARG A 132 -16.45 -7.50 -0.04
CA ARG A 132 -17.74 -7.86 -0.65
C ARG A 132 -17.60 -8.58 -1.98
N LEU A 133 -16.63 -8.19 -2.80
CA LEU A 133 -16.45 -8.77 -4.14
C LEU A 133 -15.60 -10.05 -4.11
N SER A 134 -14.71 -10.19 -3.12
CA SER A 134 -13.91 -11.41 -2.94
C SER A 134 -14.73 -12.71 -3.01
N PRO A 135 -15.83 -12.91 -2.22
CA PRO A 135 -16.66 -14.12 -2.32
C PRO A 135 -17.37 -14.22 -3.67
N THR A 136 -17.90 -13.12 -4.22
CA THR A 136 -18.56 -13.11 -5.53
C THR A 136 -17.66 -13.62 -6.65
N LEU A 137 -16.37 -13.24 -6.64
CA LEU A 137 -15.40 -13.73 -7.63
C LEU A 137 -15.09 -15.22 -7.46
N MET A 138 -15.08 -15.72 -6.22
CA MET A 138 -14.94 -17.16 -5.94
C MET A 138 -16.16 -17.94 -6.43
N ASP A 139 -17.37 -17.41 -6.23
CA ASP A 139 -18.61 -18.01 -6.71
C ASP A 139 -18.65 -18.05 -8.23
N ILE A 140 -18.26 -16.96 -8.90
CA ILE A 140 -18.14 -16.93 -10.37
C ILE A 140 -17.20 -18.04 -10.86
N PHE A 141 -16.05 -18.20 -10.22
CA PHE A 141 -15.10 -19.25 -10.59
C PHE A 141 -15.64 -20.67 -10.34
N THR A 142 -16.44 -20.85 -9.29
CA THR A 142 -16.98 -22.15 -8.87
C THR A 142 -18.19 -22.59 -9.69
N TYR A 143 -19.10 -21.65 -9.99
CA TYR A 143 -20.40 -21.97 -10.60
C TYR A 143 -20.45 -21.71 -12.12
N VAL A 144 -19.64 -20.79 -12.65
CA VAL A 144 -19.62 -20.48 -14.09
C VAL A 144 -18.64 -21.40 -14.82
N LYS A 145 -19.18 -22.39 -15.54
CA LYS A 145 -18.40 -23.43 -16.23
C LYS A 145 -17.77 -22.96 -17.55
N SER A 146 -18.45 -22.07 -18.28
CA SER A 146 -17.94 -21.55 -19.55
C SER A 146 -16.85 -20.52 -19.26
N GLU A 147 -15.69 -20.67 -19.90
CA GLU A 147 -14.56 -19.76 -19.73
C GLU A 147 -14.88 -18.35 -20.21
N ASP A 148 -15.51 -18.20 -21.38
CA ASP A 148 -15.94 -16.91 -21.92
C ASP A 148 -16.95 -16.23 -21.00
N ALA A 149 -17.94 -16.97 -20.52
CA ALA A 149 -18.93 -16.43 -19.59
C ALA A 149 -18.30 -16.04 -18.25
N ARG A 150 -17.31 -16.81 -17.78
CA ARG A 150 -16.56 -16.52 -16.55
C ARG A 150 -15.72 -15.25 -16.70
N LEU A 151 -15.06 -15.08 -17.84
CA LEU A 151 -14.29 -13.87 -18.14
C LEU A 151 -15.20 -12.65 -18.16
N LEU A 152 -16.33 -12.71 -18.85
CA LEU A 152 -17.32 -11.62 -18.89
C LEU A 152 -17.87 -11.30 -17.49
N ALA A 153 -18.21 -12.33 -16.70
CA ALA A 153 -18.69 -12.16 -15.34
C ALA A 153 -17.63 -11.53 -14.42
N MET A 154 -16.36 -11.94 -14.56
CA MET A 154 -15.23 -11.30 -13.85
C MET A 154 -15.09 -9.84 -14.24
N GLN A 155 -15.10 -9.52 -15.54
CA GLN A 155 -15.02 -8.14 -16.03
C GLN A 155 -16.17 -7.28 -15.53
N ALA A 156 -17.41 -7.78 -15.56
CA ALA A 156 -18.57 -7.09 -15.02
C ALA A 156 -18.45 -6.86 -13.52
N SER A 157 -17.90 -7.84 -12.77
CA SER A 157 -17.65 -7.70 -11.34
C SER A 157 -16.63 -6.60 -11.03
N MET A 158 -15.62 -6.40 -11.88
CA MET A 158 -14.65 -5.30 -11.71
C MET A 158 -15.30 -3.91 -11.84
N LEU A 159 -16.44 -3.78 -12.53
CA LEU A 159 -17.19 -2.52 -12.60
C LEU A 159 -17.89 -2.18 -11.28
N LEU A 160 -18.03 -3.14 -10.36
CA LEU A 160 -18.59 -2.93 -9.03
C LEU A 160 -17.55 -2.47 -8.00
N LEU A 161 -16.25 -2.49 -8.36
CA LEU A 161 -15.21 -1.95 -7.52
C LEU A 161 -15.30 -0.42 -7.45
N PRO A 162 -14.99 0.19 -6.28
CA PRO A 162 -14.75 1.62 -6.18
C PRO A 162 -13.74 2.08 -7.24
N ASP A 163 -13.89 3.32 -7.70
CA ASP A 163 -13.07 3.87 -8.79
C ASP A 163 -11.57 3.79 -8.45
N GLU A 164 -11.21 4.13 -7.22
CA GLU A 164 -9.82 4.11 -6.74
C GLU A 164 -9.23 2.69 -6.75
N ASN A 165 -10.01 1.71 -6.32
CA ASN A 165 -9.61 0.31 -6.31
C ASN A 165 -9.44 -0.22 -7.74
N ARG A 166 -10.36 0.14 -8.64
CA ARG A 166 -10.33 -0.29 -10.04
C ARG A 166 -9.12 0.28 -10.76
N GLU A 167 -8.79 1.56 -10.55
CA GLU A 167 -7.60 2.19 -11.12
C GLU A 167 -6.30 1.53 -10.63
N VAL A 168 -6.17 1.31 -9.32
CA VAL A 168 -4.99 0.64 -8.74
C VAL A 168 -4.89 -0.80 -9.23
N LEU A 169 -6.01 -1.53 -9.30
CA LEU A 169 -6.04 -2.90 -9.81
C LEU A 169 -5.64 -2.97 -11.27
N GLN A 170 -6.15 -2.07 -12.11
CA GLN A 170 -5.79 -2.01 -13.53
C GLN A 170 -4.30 -1.72 -13.71
N ALA A 171 -3.75 -0.74 -12.97
CA ALA A 171 -2.32 -0.44 -12.99
C ALA A 171 -1.47 -1.63 -12.54
N LEU A 172 -1.94 -2.37 -11.53
CA LEU A 172 -1.30 -3.59 -11.05
C LEU A 172 -1.37 -4.72 -12.08
N LEU A 173 -2.51 -4.95 -12.74
CA LEU A 173 -2.64 -6.01 -13.74
C LEU A 173 -1.73 -5.76 -14.95
N TYR A 174 -1.67 -4.53 -15.47
CA TYR A 174 -0.69 -4.18 -16.50
C TYR A 174 0.75 -4.29 -16.01
N PHE A 175 0.99 -4.04 -14.73
CA PHE A 175 2.31 -4.24 -14.15
C PHE A 175 2.70 -5.70 -14.10
N LEU A 176 1.80 -6.58 -13.66
CA LEU A 176 2.06 -8.02 -13.58
C LEU A 176 2.15 -8.69 -14.95
N ASN A 177 1.45 -8.17 -15.95
CA ASN A 177 1.53 -8.68 -17.31
C ASN A 177 2.96 -8.64 -17.84
N ASP A 178 3.68 -7.53 -17.64
CA ASP A 178 5.09 -7.41 -18.06
C ASP A 178 6.00 -8.50 -17.44
N PHE A 179 5.71 -8.94 -16.21
CA PHE A 179 6.49 -10.03 -15.57
C PHE A 179 6.07 -11.40 -16.11
N ALA A 180 4.77 -11.59 -16.38
CA ALA A 180 4.25 -12.81 -16.95
C ALA A 180 4.77 -13.04 -18.38
N ASP A 181 4.94 -11.98 -19.16
CA ASP A 181 5.54 -12.05 -20.51
C ASP A 181 7.01 -12.51 -20.47
N CYS A 182 7.69 -12.30 -19.34
CA CYS A 182 9.07 -12.74 -19.11
C CYS A 182 9.16 -14.08 -18.36
N ALA A 183 8.07 -14.86 -18.30
CA ALA A 183 7.98 -16.09 -17.49
C ALA A 183 9.04 -17.14 -17.85
N GLU A 184 9.51 -17.19 -19.08
CA GLU A 184 10.58 -18.12 -19.50
C GLU A 184 11.87 -17.88 -18.70
N THR A 185 12.20 -16.61 -18.42
CA THR A 185 13.41 -16.24 -17.66
C THR A 185 13.14 -16.20 -16.16
N SER A 186 12.05 -15.55 -15.74
CA SER A 186 11.74 -15.34 -14.33
C SER A 186 11.18 -16.58 -13.63
N GLN A 187 10.66 -17.55 -14.40
CA GLN A 187 9.88 -18.71 -13.94
C GLN A 187 8.60 -18.31 -13.17
N MET A 188 8.10 -17.10 -13.42
CA MET A 188 6.92 -16.51 -12.78
C MET A 188 5.86 -16.15 -13.82
N GLY A 189 5.13 -17.16 -14.31
CA GLY A 189 3.94 -16.94 -15.14
C GLY A 189 2.74 -16.41 -14.34
N ALA A 190 1.65 -16.06 -15.05
CA ALA A 190 0.45 -15.47 -14.46
C ALA A 190 -0.09 -16.26 -13.25
N SER A 191 -0.15 -17.59 -13.33
CA SER A 191 -0.61 -18.44 -12.22
C SER A 191 0.30 -18.37 -10.99
N ASN A 192 1.63 -18.34 -11.18
CA ASN A 192 2.59 -18.26 -10.07
C ASN A 192 2.54 -16.89 -9.39
N LEU A 193 2.42 -15.82 -10.19
CA LEU A 193 2.24 -14.46 -9.69
C LEU A 193 0.94 -14.33 -8.90
N ALA A 194 -0.16 -14.88 -9.43
CA ALA A 194 -1.46 -14.88 -8.78
C ALA A 194 -1.40 -15.53 -7.39
N VAL A 195 -0.78 -16.70 -7.25
CA VAL A 195 -0.62 -17.37 -5.94
C VAL A 195 0.15 -16.50 -4.95
N CYS A 196 1.20 -15.80 -5.40
CA CYS A 196 2.02 -14.96 -4.51
C CYS A 196 1.31 -13.66 -4.08
N LEU A 197 0.44 -13.11 -4.93
CA LEU A 197 -0.20 -11.81 -4.71
C LEU A 197 -1.63 -11.91 -4.18
N ALA A 198 -2.34 -13.02 -4.44
CA ALA A 198 -3.71 -13.22 -3.98
C ALA A 198 -3.88 -12.95 -2.47
N PRO A 199 -2.99 -13.39 -1.56
CA PRO A 199 -3.11 -13.07 -0.13
C PRO A 199 -3.02 -11.58 0.22
N SER A 200 -2.50 -10.76 -0.69
CA SER A 200 -2.40 -9.29 -0.52
C SER A 200 -3.53 -8.54 -1.23
N LEU A 201 -4.31 -9.22 -2.08
CA LEU A 201 -5.34 -8.60 -2.93
C LEU A 201 -6.76 -8.98 -2.52
N PHE A 202 -6.95 -10.22 -2.08
CA PHE A 202 -8.25 -10.79 -1.73
C PHE A 202 -8.41 -10.85 -0.22
N TYR A 203 -9.66 -10.70 0.20
CA TYR A 203 -10.08 -11.10 1.53
C TYR A 203 -10.46 -12.57 1.50
N PHE A 204 -9.71 -13.39 2.23
CA PHE A 204 -10.09 -14.76 2.51
C PHE A 204 -10.68 -14.77 3.92
N PRO A 205 -12.01 -14.91 4.08
CA PRO A 205 -12.57 -15.12 5.40
C PRO A 205 -11.92 -16.37 5.97
N HIS A 206 -11.11 -16.20 7.01
CA HIS A 206 -10.69 -17.32 7.84
C HIS A 206 -11.98 -17.87 8.41
N GLU A 207 -12.31 -19.15 8.15
CA GLU A 207 -13.32 -19.82 8.96
C GLU A 207 -12.85 -19.69 10.40
N ALA A 208 -13.39 -18.72 11.13
CA ALA A 208 -13.25 -18.66 12.56
C ALA A 208 -13.92 -19.95 13.01
N ALA A 209 -13.09 -20.93 13.40
CA ALA A 209 -13.52 -22.18 13.99
C ALA A 209 -14.64 -21.83 14.98
N THR A 210 -15.87 -22.09 14.56
CA THR A 210 -17.05 -21.95 15.39
C THR A 210 -16.88 -23.03 16.44
N GLY A 211 -16.28 -22.65 17.57
CA GLY A 211 -16.34 -23.37 18.82
C GLY A 211 -17.78 -23.39 19.31
N VAL A 212 -18.64 -24.09 18.58
CA VAL A 212 -19.99 -24.47 18.99
C VAL A 212 -19.85 -25.88 19.53
N GLY A 213 -19.32 -25.97 20.75
CA GLY A 213 -19.49 -27.16 21.59
C GLY A 213 -20.92 -27.16 22.12
N ILE A 214 -21.86 -27.65 21.30
CA ILE A 214 -23.20 -28.03 21.74
C ILE A 214 -23.30 -29.55 21.72
N GLY A 215 -23.62 -30.12 22.89
CA GLY A 215 -23.98 -31.53 23.12
C GLY A 215 -23.08 -32.16 24.18
N GLY A 216 -23.51 -32.54 25.38
CA GLY A 216 -24.85 -32.84 25.89
C GLY A 216 -24.91 -34.31 26.31
N ARG A 217 -25.22 -34.56 27.60
CA ARG A 217 -25.55 -35.86 28.24
C ARG A 217 -24.34 -36.81 28.34
N ASP A 218 -24.03 -37.42 29.48
CA ASP A 218 -24.90 -38.09 30.47
C ASP A 218 -24.61 -37.72 31.93
#